data_AF-A0A174QZD0-F1
#
_entry.id   AF-A0A174QZD0-F1
#
_cell.length_a   1.000
_cell.length_b   1.000
_cell.length_c   1.000
_cell.angle_alpha   90.00
_cell.angle_beta   90.00
_cell.angle_gamma   90.00
#
_symmetry.space_group_name_H-M   'P 1'
#
loop_
_entity.id
_entity.type
_entity.pdbx_description
1 polymer ?
#
loop_
_entity_poly.entity_id
_entity_poly.type
_entity_poly.pdbx_seq_one_letter_code
_entity_poly.pdbx_strand_id
1 'polypeptide(L)'
;MALLCKEKRGTGEWDFFRICLKSPEIPPLQRDYAKAVFLWAFSKPQPIRDDGYYASYFLYECGIRDRVKYHKKLIKEGYLIEAEPGEALELLKLPELKDMLRELNLPISGKKAVLIERILDNAEEGFLNAHVPETVYKLSSEGAAFLQTHDAYVQIHRNKNRGISWQAYDRYAKPGIVQDEEKRFLLGN
;
A
#
# COMPACT_ATOMS: atom_id res chain seq x y z
N MET A 1 15.94 29.09 -6.64
CA MET A 1 15.73 30.56 -6.55
C MET A 1 14.70 30.84 -5.45
N ALA A 2 15.16 31.06 -4.22
CA ALA A 2 14.28 31.36 -3.09
C ALA A 2 13.93 32.87 -3.12
N LEU A 3 12.66 33.20 -3.25
CA LEU A 3 12.16 34.57 -3.13
C LEU A 3 12.03 34.92 -1.64
N LEU A 4 12.90 35.81 -1.15
CA LEU A 4 12.79 36.44 0.16
C LEU A 4 11.73 37.53 0.08
N CYS A 5 10.56 37.30 0.68
CA CYS A 5 9.57 38.36 0.89
C CYS A 5 9.82 38.99 2.27
N LYS A 6 10.11 40.29 2.30
CA LYS A 6 10.25 41.06 3.55
C LYS A 6 8.92 41.77 3.84
N GLU A 7 8.34 41.52 5.02
CA GLU A 7 7.26 42.35 5.55
C GLU A 7 7.67 42.84 6.94
N LYS A 8 7.60 44.15 7.16
CA LYS A 8 7.92 44.79 8.44
C LYS A 8 6.67 44.87 9.30
N ARG A 9 6.72 44.35 10.53
CA ARG A 9 5.86 44.81 11.62
C ARG A 9 6.67 45.24 12.83
N GLY A 10 6.66 46.55 13.07
CA GLY A 10 6.38 47.18 14.36
C GLY A 10 7.39 47.11 15.50
N THR A 11 7.99 45.97 15.82
CA THR A 11 8.72 45.80 17.09
C THR A 11 9.97 44.97 16.86
N GLY A 12 11.13 45.54 17.21
CA GLY A 12 12.47 45.06 16.84
C GLY A 12 12.92 43.78 17.53
N GLU A 13 12.19 42.69 17.34
CA GLU A 13 12.57 41.34 17.75
C GLU A 13 12.73 40.47 16.49
N TRP A 14 13.94 39.95 16.27
CA TRP A 14 14.23 39.06 15.16
C TRP A 14 13.83 37.65 15.55
N ASP A 15 12.57 37.27 15.32
CA ASP A 15 12.18 35.88 15.48
C ASP A 15 12.90 35.00 14.47
N PHE A 16 13.55 33.97 15.01
CA PHE A 16 14.30 32.96 14.28
C PHE A 16 13.43 32.37 13.16
N PHE A 17 14.01 32.40 11.96
CA PHE A 17 13.48 31.87 10.71
C PHE A 17 12.65 30.59 10.90
N ARG A 18 11.32 30.71 10.90
CA ARG A 18 10.49 29.58 10.51
C ARG A 18 10.79 29.34 9.04
N ILE A 19 11.58 28.31 8.74
CA ILE A 19 11.72 27.84 7.37
C ILE A 19 10.29 27.51 6.93
N CYS A 20 9.69 28.38 6.12
CA CYS A 20 8.53 28.03 5.31
C CYS A 20 9.04 26.99 4.31
N LEU A 21 9.20 25.75 4.78
CA LEU A 21 9.18 24.58 3.93
C LEU A 21 7.86 24.71 3.18
N LYS A 22 7.92 25.10 1.90
CA LYS A 22 6.77 24.96 1.02
C LYS A 22 6.27 23.54 1.26
N SER A 23 5.04 23.40 1.77
CA SER A 23 4.41 22.10 1.89
C SER A 23 4.63 21.40 0.55
N PRO A 24 5.29 20.22 0.51
CA PRO A 24 5.56 19.55 -0.74
C PRO A 24 4.23 19.42 -1.48
N GLU A 25 4.18 19.98 -2.70
CA GLU A 25 2.96 19.94 -3.50
C GLU A 25 2.57 18.48 -3.70
N ILE A 26 1.41 18.10 -3.18
CA ILE A 26 0.92 16.72 -3.29
C ILE A 26 0.62 16.47 -4.78
N PRO A 27 1.29 15.50 -5.42
CA PRO A 27 1.10 15.25 -6.83
C PRO A 27 -0.35 14.81 -7.13
N PRO A 28 -0.81 14.93 -8.38
CA PRO A 28 -2.02 14.23 -8.79
C PRO A 28 -1.82 12.71 -8.68
N LEU A 29 -2.93 11.96 -8.64
CA LEU A 29 -2.91 10.50 -8.54
C LEU A 29 -2.09 9.89 -9.69
N GLN A 30 -1.02 9.18 -9.35
CA GLN A 30 -0.02 8.68 -10.31
C GLN A 30 -0.41 7.36 -10.99
N ARG A 31 -1.70 7.17 -11.30
CA ARG A 31 -2.25 6.08 -12.12
C ARG A 31 -1.71 4.67 -11.75
N ASP A 32 -1.10 3.97 -12.71
CA ASP A 32 -0.62 2.59 -12.56
C ASP A 32 0.54 2.47 -11.57
N TYR A 33 1.39 3.51 -11.47
CA TYR A 33 2.44 3.56 -10.47
C TYR A 33 1.85 3.53 -9.06
N ALA A 34 0.87 4.40 -8.80
CA ALA A 34 0.16 4.45 -7.52
C ALA A 34 -0.54 3.12 -7.21
N LYS A 35 -1.21 2.52 -8.22
CA LYS A 35 -1.88 1.21 -8.07
C LYS A 35 -0.87 0.10 -7.75
N ALA A 36 0.23 0.01 -8.46
CA ALA A 36 1.25 -1.03 -8.27
C ALA A 36 1.89 -0.94 -6.88
N VAL A 37 2.28 0.27 -6.45
CA VAL A 37 2.85 0.49 -5.11
C VAL A 37 1.84 0.15 -4.02
N PHE A 38 0.56 0.51 -4.22
CA PHE A 38 -0.51 0.17 -3.28
C PHE A 38 -0.72 -1.34 -3.19
N LEU A 39 -0.95 -2.03 -4.30
CA LEU A 39 -1.15 -3.48 -4.32
C LEU A 39 0.06 -4.23 -3.76
N TRP A 40 1.28 -3.76 -4.00
CA TRP A 40 2.49 -4.35 -3.42
C TRP A 40 2.52 -4.23 -1.89
N ALA A 41 2.19 -3.06 -1.35
CA ALA A 41 2.12 -2.86 0.10
C ALA A 41 1.03 -3.72 0.76
N PHE A 42 -0.04 -3.99 0.01
CA PHE A 42 -1.16 -4.86 0.41
C PHE A 42 -1.05 -6.29 -0.14
N SER A 43 0.15 -6.74 -0.51
CA SER A 43 0.40 -8.11 -0.98
C SER A 43 0.20 -9.16 0.12
N LYS A 44 0.42 -8.78 1.38
CA LYS A 44 0.11 -9.61 2.54
C LYS A 44 -1.31 -9.33 3.03
N PRO A 45 -2.06 -10.36 3.46
CA PRO A 45 -3.39 -10.19 4.03
C PRO A 45 -3.37 -9.18 5.18
N GLN A 46 -4.27 -8.20 5.14
CA GLN A 46 -4.43 -7.23 6.22
C GLN A 46 -5.79 -6.54 6.18
N PRO A 47 -6.30 -6.03 7.32
CA PRO A 47 -7.58 -5.33 7.37
C PRO A 47 -7.47 -3.89 6.83
N ILE A 48 -8.63 -3.29 6.55
CA ILE A 48 -8.72 -1.86 6.23
C ILE A 48 -8.60 -1.06 7.53
N ARG A 49 -7.53 -0.29 7.65
CA ARG A 49 -7.29 0.61 8.79
C ARG A 49 -7.78 2.03 8.52
N ASP A 50 -7.73 2.88 9.55
CA ASP A 50 -7.92 4.32 9.39
C ASP A 50 -6.81 4.95 8.53
N ASP A 51 -7.14 6.08 7.89
CA ASP A 51 -6.27 6.77 6.94
C ASP A 51 -4.88 7.09 7.53
N GLY A 52 -4.80 7.39 8.83
CA GLY A 52 -3.54 7.67 9.54
C GLY A 52 -2.55 6.51 9.62
N TYR A 53 -3.00 5.25 9.48
CA TYR A 53 -2.13 4.07 9.54
C TYR A 53 -1.44 3.74 8.23
N TYR A 54 -1.84 4.37 7.13
CA TYR A 54 -1.24 4.15 5.83
C TYR A 54 0.08 4.90 5.72
N ALA A 55 1.06 4.29 5.05
CA ALA A 55 2.36 4.89 4.84
C ALA A 55 2.27 6.26 4.13
N SER A 56 3.04 7.24 4.59
CA SER A 56 2.96 8.62 4.10
C SER A 56 3.30 8.76 2.62
N TYR A 57 4.08 7.83 2.04
CA TYR A 57 4.40 7.87 0.61
C TYR A 57 3.18 7.67 -0.29
N PHE A 58 2.09 7.06 0.17
CA PHE A 58 0.85 7.01 -0.62
C PHE A 58 0.33 8.40 -0.92
N LEU A 59 0.44 9.33 0.03
CA LEU A 59 0.02 10.70 -0.17
C LEU A 59 1.07 11.47 -0.99
N TYR A 60 2.29 11.58 -0.47
CA TYR A 60 3.29 12.50 -1.00
C TYR A 60 3.94 12.04 -2.30
N GLU A 61 3.97 10.73 -2.55
CA GLU A 61 4.57 10.17 -3.77
C GLU A 61 3.49 9.71 -4.73
N CYS A 62 2.52 8.90 -4.29
CA CYS A 62 1.52 8.33 -5.20
C CYS A 62 0.35 9.28 -5.50
N GLY A 63 0.17 10.35 -4.72
CA GLY A 63 -0.94 11.30 -4.86
C GLY A 63 -2.28 10.76 -4.38
N ILE A 64 -2.28 9.73 -3.53
CA ILE A 64 -3.48 9.11 -2.95
C ILE A 64 -3.90 9.92 -1.71
N ARG A 65 -4.88 10.80 -1.88
CA ARG A 65 -5.36 11.70 -0.81
C ARG A 65 -6.20 10.99 0.23
N ASP A 66 -7.12 10.15 -0.20
CA ASP A 66 -8.01 9.37 0.65
C ASP A 66 -7.68 7.88 0.45
N ARG A 67 -6.89 7.33 1.38
CA ARG A 67 -6.28 6.00 1.23
C ARG A 67 -7.29 4.91 1.54
N VAL A 68 -8.20 5.17 2.48
CA VAL A 68 -9.33 4.28 2.79
C VAL A 68 -10.26 4.16 1.59
N LYS A 69 -10.65 5.28 0.98
CA LYS A 69 -11.51 5.26 -0.22
C LYS A 69 -10.81 4.59 -1.40
N TYR A 70 -9.50 4.82 -1.57
CA TYR A 70 -8.73 4.17 -2.61
C TYR A 70 -8.63 2.64 -2.39
N HIS A 71 -8.43 2.20 -1.15
CA HIS A 71 -8.45 0.78 -0.78
C HIS A 71 -9.79 0.13 -1.15
N LYS A 72 -10.90 0.73 -0.70
CA LYS A 72 -12.26 0.26 -1.02
C LYS A 72 -12.54 0.24 -2.53
N LYS A 73 -11.99 1.21 -3.27
CA LYS A 73 -12.07 1.23 -4.73
C LYS A 73 -11.40 0.00 -5.35
N LEU A 74 -10.19 -0.35 -4.92
CA LEU A 74 -9.45 -1.51 -5.46
C LEU A 74 -10.13 -2.85 -5.12
N ILE A 75 -10.80 -2.93 -3.98
CA ILE A 75 -11.64 -4.08 -3.62
C ILE A 75 -12.82 -4.19 -4.59
N LYS A 76 -13.53 -3.07 -4.83
CA LYS A 76 -14.66 -3.03 -5.78
C LYS A 76 -14.23 -3.36 -7.21
N GLU A 77 -13.00 -2.99 -7.59
CA GLU A 77 -12.42 -3.30 -8.90
C GLU A 77 -11.91 -4.75 -9.01
N GLY A 78 -11.91 -5.53 -7.92
CA GLY A 78 -11.53 -6.95 -7.95
C GLY A 78 -10.03 -7.22 -7.77
N TYR A 79 -9.21 -6.20 -7.53
CA TYR A 79 -7.76 -6.39 -7.28
C TYR A 79 -7.45 -6.93 -5.88
N LEU A 80 -8.36 -6.69 -4.94
CA LEU A 80 -8.29 -7.18 -3.56
C LEU A 80 -9.59 -7.92 -3.25
N ILE A 81 -9.48 -9.06 -2.60
CA ILE A 81 -10.61 -9.91 -2.19
C ILE A 81 -10.56 -10.17 -0.70
N GLU A 82 -11.69 -10.52 -0.10
CA GLU A 82 -11.74 -10.98 1.28
C GLU A 82 -10.89 -12.26 1.43
N ALA A 83 -10.12 -12.32 2.52
CA ALA A 83 -9.28 -13.45 2.84
C ALA A 83 -10.11 -14.57 3.46
N GLU A 84 -9.65 -15.81 3.30
CA GLU A 84 -10.31 -16.95 3.91
C GLU A 84 -10.12 -16.90 5.44
N PRO A 85 -11.05 -17.47 6.24
CA PRO A 85 -10.94 -17.45 7.70
C PRO A 85 -9.59 -17.97 8.21
N GLY A 86 -9.03 -18.99 7.55
CA GLY A 86 -7.71 -19.53 7.90
C GLY A 86 -6.57 -18.52 7.75
N GLU A 87 -6.58 -17.72 6.68
CA GLU A 87 -5.57 -16.67 6.45
C GLU A 87 -5.75 -15.51 7.44
N ALA A 88 -6.98 -15.21 7.83
CA ALA A 88 -7.25 -14.22 8.85
C ALA A 88 -6.70 -14.67 10.23
N LEU A 89 -6.84 -15.96 10.56
CA LEU A 89 -6.23 -16.56 11.76
C LEU A 89 -4.69 -16.55 11.73
N GLU A 90 -4.06 -16.56 10.55
CA GLU A 90 -2.61 -16.41 10.45
C GLU A 90 -2.11 -15.04 10.94
N LEU A 91 -2.96 -14.01 10.94
CA LEU A 91 -2.60 -12.69 11.46
C LEU A 91 -2.61 -12.65 13.00
N LEU A 92 -3.33 -13.56 13.64
CA LEU A 92 -3.36 -13.65 15.10
C LEU A 92 -2.02 -14.13 15.66
N LYS A 93 -1.71 -13.62 16.85
CA LYS A 93 -0.55 -14.05 17.62
C LYS A 93 -0.81 -15.43 18.22
N LEU A 94 0.27 -16.16 18.47
CA LEU A 94 0.18 -17.50 19.05
C LEU A 94 -0.60 -17.56 20.38
N PRO A 95 -0.50 -16.57 21.30
CA PRO A 95 -1.32 -16.54 22.51
C PRO A 95 -2.82 -16.45 22.20
N GLU A 96 -3.23 -15.57 21.29
CA GLU A 96 -4.63 -15.36 20.90
C GLU A 96 -5.25 -16.66 20.34
N LEU A 97 -4.50 -17.38 19.49
CA LEU A 97 -4.92 -18.69 18.97
C LEU A 97 -5.07 -19.74 20.09
N LYS A 98 -4.21 -19.69 21.11
CA LYS A 98 -4.31 -20.62 22.26
C LYS A 98 -5.49 -20.28 23.15
N ASP A 99 -5.82 -19.01 23.30
CA ASP A 99 -6.98 -18.56 24.07
C ASP A 99 -8.27 -19.05 23.41
N MET A 100 -8.39 -18.88 22.08
CA MET A 100 -9.49 -19.45 21.30
C MET A 100 -9.65 -20.96 21.51
N LEU A 101 -8.55 -21.72 21.47
CA LEU A 101 -8.58 -23.16 21.69
C LEU A 101 -8.99 -23.54 23.12
N ARG A 102 -8.65 -22.74 24.13
CA ARG A 102 -9.10 -22.97 25.51
C ARG A 102 -10.60 -22.76 25.64
N GLU A 103 -11.14 -21.72 25.01
CA GLU A 103 -12.59 -21.45 25.00
C GLU A 103 -13.38 -22.59 24.33
N LEU A 104 -12.80 -23.18 23.29
CA LEU A 104 -13.34 -24.38 22.62
C LEU A 104 -13.07 -25.69 23.39
N ASN A 105 -12.38 -25.64 24.53
CA ASN A 105 -11.94 -26.82 25.30
C ASN A 105 -11.08 -27.80 24.49
N LEU A 106 -10.27 -27.28 23.57
CA LEU A 106 -9.40 -28.05 22.68
C LEU A 106 -7.92 -28.01 23.14
N PRO A 107 -7.11 -29.00 22.72
CA PRO A 107 -5.68 -28.99 23.03
C PRO A 107 -4.97 -27.74 22.49
N ILE A 108 -4.05 -27.17 23.27
CA ILE A 108 -3.28 -25.96 22.90
C ILE A 108 -1.84 -26.24 22.46
N SER A 109 -1.46 -27.52 22.38
CA SER A 109 -0.14 -27.97 21.95
C SER A 109 -0.10 -28.12 20.43
N GLY A 110 1.09 -27.86 19.86
CA GLY A 110 1.35 -27.99 18.43
C GLY A 110 2.03 -26.76 17.82
N LYS A 111 2.34 -26.87 16.53
CA LYS A 111 2.79 -25.75 15.69
C LYS A 111 1.61 -24.83 15.36
N LYS A 112 1.88 -23.57 15.02
CA LYS A 112 0.85 -22.57 14.69
C LYS A 112 -0.17 -23.06 13.65
N ALA A 113 0.29 -23.65 12.55
CA ALA A 113 -0.59 -24.18 11.50
C ALA A 113 -1.59 -25.23 12.03
N VAL A 114 -1.13 -26.16 12.88
CA VAL A 114 -1.97 -27.20 13.49
C VAL A 114 -3.02 -26.60 14.43
N LEU A 115 -2.68 -25.50 15.14
CA LEU A 115 -3.64 -24.80 15.98
C LEU A 115 -4.73 -24.12 15.14
N ILE A 116 -4.35 -23.53 14.01
CA ILE A 116 -5.29 -22.88 13.07
C ILE A 116 -6.23 -23.91 12.46
N GLU A 117 -5.71 -25.02 11.92
CA GLU A 117 -6.54 -26.12 11.39
C GLU A 117 -7.54 -26.62 12.43
N ARG A 118 -7.08 -26.86 13.66
CA ARG A 118 -7.94 -27.29 14.77
C ARG A 118 -9.04 -26.29 15.09
N ILE A 119 -8.76 -24.99 15.05
CA ILE A 119 -9.77 -23.95 15.22
C ILE A 119 -10.78 -24.02 14.06
N LEU A 120 -10.33 -24.07 12.81
CA LEU A 120 -11.20 -24.10 11.64
C LEU A 120 -12.14 -25.33 11.62
N ASP A 121 -11.65 -26.48 12.05
CA ASP A 121 -12.42 -27.73 12.07
C ASP A 121 -13.50 -27.78 13.16
N ASN A 122 -13.38 -26.96 14.21
CA ASN A 122 -14.23 -27.05 15.40
C ASN A 122 -14.94 -25.74 15.78
N ALA A 123 -14.57 -24.61 15.19
CA ALA A 123 -15.17 -23.31 15.47
C ALA A 123 -16.33 -23.04 14.51
N GLU A 124 -17.45 -22.59 15.07
CA GLU A 124 -18.55 -22.02 14.27
C GLU A 124 -18.22 -20.61 13.79
N GLU A 125 -18.87 -20.17 12.71
CA GLU A 125 -18.63 -18.85 12.10
C GLU A 125 -18.79 -17.69 13.10
N GLY A 126 -19.79 -17.77 13.99
CA GLY A 126 -20.00 -16.76 15.03
C GLY A 126 -18.83 -16.65 16.02
N PHE A 127 -18.16 -17.77 16.33
CA PHE A 127 -16.99 -17.79 17.20
C PHE A 127 -15.77 -17.16 16.52
N LEU A 128 -15.58 -17.45 15.23
CA LEU A 128 -14.51 -16.86 14.42
C LEU A 128 -14.68 -15.34 14.32
N ASN A 129 -15.88 -14.87 14.00
CA ASN A 129 -16.19 -13.45 13.88
C ASN A 129 -16.04 -12.68 15.21
N ALA A 130 -16.25 -13.34 16.35
CA ALA A 130 -16.03 -12.73 17.67
C ALA A 130 -14.53 -12.47 17.94
N HIS A 131 -13.65 -13.35 17.46
CA HIS A 131 -12.20 -13.25 17.67
C HIS A 131 -11.47 -12.49 16.56
N VAL A 132 -12.04 -12.47 15.36
CA VAL A 132 -11.52 -11.76 14.19
C VAL A 132 -12.62 -10.86 13.64
N PRO A 133 -12.92 -9.74 14.31
CA PRO A 133 -14.04 -8.88 13.91
C PRO A 133 -13.75 -8.07 12.64
N GLU A 134 -12.47 -7.88 12.30
CA GLU A 134 -12.07 -7.12 11.12
C GLU A 134 -11.95 -8.02 9.90
N THR A 135 -12.65 -7.66 8.83
CA THR A 135 -12.48 -8.31 7.52
C THR A 135 -11.07 -8.06 7.01
N VAL A 136 -10.36 -9.15 6.72
CA VAL A 136 -9.01 -9.13 6.16
C VAL A 136 -9.12 -9.21 4.64
N TYR A 137 -8.31 -8.42 3.93
CA TYR A 137 -8.26 -8.45 2.48
C TYR A 137 -6.88 -8.93 2.01
N LYS A 138 -6.89 -9.69 0.93
CA LYS A 138 -5.69 -10.20 0.26
C LYS A 138 -5.68 -9.85 -1.22
N LEU A 139 -4.52 -10.01 -1.84
CA LEU A 139 -4.35 -9.85 -3.27
C LEU A 139 -5.13 -10.92 -4.04
N SER A 140 -5.93 -10.49 -5.02
CA SER A 140 -6.62 -11.40 -5.92
C SER A 140 -5.68 -11.92 -7.02
N SER A 141 -6.14 -12.90 -7.81
CA SER A 141 -5.42 -13.34 -9.01
C SER A 141 -5.22 -12.20 -10.01
N GLU A 142 -6.20 -11.32 -10.17
CA GLU A 142 -6.09 -10.12 -11.02
C GLU A 142 -5.07 -9.12 -10.45
N GLY A 143 -5.10 -8.88 -9.14
CA GLY A 143 -4.11 -8.04 -8.44
C GLY A 143 -2.69 -8.58 -8.61
N ALA A 144 -2.51 -9.90 -8.50
CA ALA A 144 -1.23 -10.56 -8.71
C ALA A 144 -0.73 -10.43 -10.15
N ALA A 145 -1.60 -10.63 -11.15
CA ALA A 145 -1.27 -10.45 -12.55
C ALA A 145 -0.89 -8.99 -12.88
N PHE A 146 -1.61 -8.04 -12.29
CA PHE A 146 -1.29 -6.62 -12.41
C PHE A 146 0.09 -6.30 -11.85
N LEU A 147 0.42 -6.80 -10.65
CA LEU A 147 1.74 -6.63 -10.04
C LEU A 147 2.85 -7.28 -10.86
N GLN A 148 2.63 -8.48 -11.39
CA GLN A 148 3.61 -9.15 -12.24
C GLN A 148 3.94 -8.31 -13.49
N THR A 149 2.92 -7.69 -14.10
CA THR A 149 3.08 -6.83 -15.28
C THR A 149 3.75 -5.49 -14.95
N HIS A 150 3.59 -5.01 -13.72
CA HIS A 150 4.05 -3.70 -13.27
C HIS A 150 5.16 -3.77 -12.20
N ASP A 151 5.88 -4.89 -12.10
CA ASP A 151 6.92 -5.10 -11.08
C ASP A 151 7.99 -4.00 -11.12
N ALA A 152 8.30 -3.48 -12.31
CA ALA A 152 9.25 -2.37 -12.48
C ALA A 152 8.89 -1.14 -11.62
N TYR A 153 7.60 -0.79 -11.48
CA TYR A 153 7.18 0.30 -10.60
C TYR A 153 7.49 0.02 -9.13
N VAL A 154 7.27 -1.22 -8.70
CA VAL A 154 7.61 -1.68 -7.35
C VAL A 154 9.12 -1.63 -7.12
N GLN A 155 9.92 -2.10 -8.08
CA GLN A 155 11.39 -2.06 -7.97
C GLN A 155 11.91 -0.62 -7.91
N ILE A 156 11.33 0.30 -8.68
CA ILE A 156 11.68 1.72 -8.64
C ILE A 156 11.34 2.32 -7.27
N HIS A 157 10.15 2.04 -6.75
CA HIS A 157 9.74 2.49 -5.42
C HIS A 157 10.65 1.93 -4.31
N ARG A 158 11.10 0.67 -4.43
CA ARG A 158 12.02 0.05 -3.46
C ARG A 158 13.45 0.60 -3.55
N ASN A 159 13.90 0.99 -4.74
CA ASN A 159 15.29 1.38 -5.02
C ASN A 159 15.42 2.88 -5.36
N LYS A 160 14.72 3.76 -4.64
CA LYS A 160 14.73 5.22 -4.88
C LYS A 160 16.13 5.84 -4.89
N ASN A 161 17.06 5.27 -4.16
CA ASN A 161 18.46 5.71 -4.11
C ASN A 161 19.20 5.59 -5.44
N ARG A 162 18.68 4.84 -6.42
CA ARG A 162 19.27 4.72 -7.77
C ARG A 162 19.00 5.93 -8.67
N GLY A 163 18.19 6.89 -8.21
CA GLY A 163 17.93 8.14 -8.95
C GLY A 163 17.05 7.99 -10.19
N ILE A 164 16.50 6.80 -10.44
CA ILE A 164 15.56 6.56 -11.54
C ILE A 164 14.15 6.81 -11.02
N SER A 165 13.44 7.76 -11.61
CA SER A 165 12.02 7.99 -11.31
C SER A 165 11.12 7.13 -12.18
N TRP A 166 9.90 6.84 -11.72
CA TRP A 166 8.93 6.09 -12.53
C TRP A 166 8.53 6.86 -13.80
N GLN A 167 8.57 8.20 -13.79
CA GLN A 167 8.32 9.01 -14.98
C GLN A 167 9.42 8.81 -16.03
N ALA A 168 10.67 8.67 -15.60
CA ALA A 168 11.77 8.34 -16.50
C ALA A 168 11.60 6.93 -17.07
N TYR A 169 11.17 5.97 -16.25
CA TYR A 169 10.83 4.62 -16.72
C TYR A 169 9.71 4.63 -17.77
N ASP A 170 8.61 5.34 -17.52
CA ASP A 170 7.50 5.45 -18.47
C ASP A 170 7.91 6.08 -19.80
N ARG A 171 8.83 7.05 -19.76
CA ARG A 171 9.29 7.77 -20.95
C ARG A 171 10.25 6.96 -21.81
N TYR A 172 11.13 6.16 -21.19
CA TYR A 172 12.29 5.59 -21.89
C TYR A 172 12.37 4.07 -21.88
N ALA A 173 11.75 3.41 -20.90
CA ALA A 173 12.00 1.99 -20.62
C ALA A 173 10.75 1.12 -20.65
N LYS A 174 9.54 1.70 -20.58
CA LYS A 174 8.30 0.93 -20.67
C LYS A 174 8.17 0.31 -22.07
N PRO A 175 8.21 -1.03 -22.22
CA PRO A 175 8.13 -1.67 -23.52
C PRO A 175 6.77 -1.34 -24.16
N GLY A 176 6.80 -0.73 -25.34
CA GLY A 176 5.62 -0.23 -26.07
C GLY A 176 5.55 1.30 -26.21
N ILE A 177 6.37 2.07 -25.50
CA ILE A 177 6.55 3.52 -25.67
C ILE A 177 8.02 3.81 -26.01
N VAL A 178 8.56 3.16 -27.04
CA VAL A 178 9.78 3.66 -27.67
C VAL A 178 9.33 4.49 -28.86
N GLN A 179 9.45 5.80 -28.67
CA GLN A 179 9.06 6.90 -29.55
C GLN A 179 9.18 6.57 -31.05
N ASP A 180 8.03 6.42 -31.73
CA ASP A 180 7.97 6.55 -33.20
C ASP A 180 8.22 8.00 -33.66
N GLU A 181 8.20 8.97 -32.75
CA GLU A 181 8.49 10.38 -33.05
C GLU A 181 10.00 10.70 -33.09
N GLU A 182 10.84 10.08 -32.24
CA GLU A 182 12.32 10.23 -32.33
C GLU A 182 12.94 9.37 -33.45
N LYS A 183 12.31 8.27 -33.84
CA LYS A 183 12.71 7.52 -35.05
C LYS A 183 12.53 8.33 -36.34
N ARG A 184 11.59 9.29 -36.36
CA ARG A 184 11.35 10.16 -37.53
C ARG A 184 12.37 11.28 -37.68
N PHE A 185 13.04 11.67 -36.60
CA PHE A 185 14.14 12.65 -36.65
C PHE A 185 15.51 11.99 -36.91
N LEU A 186 15.69 10.72 -36.56
CA LEU A 186 16.94 9.98 -36.74
C LEU A 186 16.98 9.12 -38.01
N LEU A 187 15.84 8.84 -38.64
CA LEU A 187 15.76 8.21 -39.97
C LEU A 187 15.19 9.21 -40.96
N GLY A 188 16.04 10.14 -41.40
CA GLY A 188 15.69 11.14 -42.41
C GLY A 188 15.06 10.48 -43.64
N ASN A 189 13.76 10.72 -43.81
CA ASN A 189 12.98 10.55 -45.02
C ASN A 189 12.05 11.76 -45.16
#